data_AF-A0ABD0Q9U2-F1
#
_entry.id   AF-A0ABD0Q9U2-F1
#
_cell.length_a   1.000
_cell.length_b   1.000
_cell.length_c   1.000
_cell.angle_alpha   90.00
_cell.angle_beta   90.00
_cell.angle_gamma   90.00
#
_symmetry.space_group_name_H-M   'P 1'
#
loop_
_entity.id
_entity.type
_entity.pdbx_description
1 polymer ?
#
loop_
_entity_poly.entity_id
_entity_poly.type
_entity_poly.pdbx_seq_one_letter_code
_entity_poly.pdbx_strand_id
1 'polypeptide(L)' 'MSFYNLVYKAPDPTAKYPDQDPLPKKLEEMQKFFGLKVTGTLDRETLEVMKKPRCGVPDVGAYTTFGGSPKWETNSLTY' A
#
# COMPACT_ATOMS: atom_id res chain seq x y z
N MET A 1 1.85 11.22 -3.41
CA MET A 1 2.26 9.81 -3.23
C MET A 1 1.08 9.03 -2.67
N SER A 2 0.58 8.01 -3.36
CA SER A 2 -0.50 7.14 -2.87
C SER A 2 0.11 5.83 -2.39
N PHE A 3 0.06 5.57 -1.08
CA PHE A 3 0.72 4.41 -0.43
C PHE A 3 0.20 3.04 -0.92
N TYR A 4 -1.00 3.00 -1.50
CA TYR A 4 -1.66 1.78 -1.96
C TYR A 4 -2.29 1.89 -3.35
N ASN A 5 -1.92 2.91 -4.14
CA ASN A 5 -2.53 3.21 -5.44
C ASN A 5 -4.07 3.22 -5.40
N LEU A 6 -4.63 3.83 -4.36
CA LEU A 6 -6.08 4.05 -4.28
C LEU A 6 -6.48 5.03 -5.38
N VAL A 7 -7.13 4.52 -6.43
CA VAL A 7 -7.76 5.34 -7.46
C VAL A 7 -9.19 5.56 -7.00
N TYR A 8 -9.49 6.79 -6.55
CA TYR A 8 -10.88 7.19 -6.33
C TYR A 8 -11.56 7.28 -7.69
N LYS A 9 -12.53 6.41 -7.92
CA LYS A 9 -13.43 6.51 -9.07
C LYS A 9 -14.74 7.06 -8.57
N ALA A 10 -15.13 8.23 -9.07
CA ALA A 10 -16.43 8.80 -8.74
C ALA A 10 -17.53 7.80 -9.14
N PRO A 11 -18.59 7.65 -8.33
CA PRO A 11 -19.72 6.78 -8.69
C PRO A 11 -20.28 7.22 -10.04
N ASP A 12 -20.30 6.31 -11.00
CA ASP A 12 -20.95 6.56 -12.30
C ASP A 12 -22.47 6.45 -12.09
N PRO A 13 -23.23 7.55 -12.26
CA PRO A 13 -24.68 7.55 -12.05
C PRO A 13 -25.44 6.66 -13.04
N THR A 14 -24.79 6.19 -14.11
CA THR A 14 -25.38 5.30 -15.13
C THR A 14 -25.02 3.82 -14.95
N ALA A 15 -24.14 3.50 -14.00
CA ALA A 15 -23.68 2.13 -13.79
C ALA A 15 -24.79 1.26 -13.14
N LYS A 16 -25.12 0.15 -13.80
CA LYS A 16 -26.07 -0.86 -13.27
C LYS A 16 -25.59 -1.53 -11.99
N TYR A 17 -24.27 -1.56 -11.76
CA TYR A 17 -23.63 -2.06 -10.55
C TYR A 17 -22.55 -1.06 -10.13
N PRO A 18 -22.61 -0.51 -8.91
CA PRO A 18 -21.56 0.37 -8.42
C PRO A 18 -20.25 -0.41 -8.22
N ASP A 19 -19.14 0.20 -8.61
CA ASP A 19 -17.81 -0.33 -8.32
C ASP A 19 -17.65 -0.46 -6.79
N GLN A 20 -17.10 -1.60 -6.35
CA GLN A 20 -16.81 -1.83 -4.93
C GLN A 20 -15.68 -0.91 -4.48
N ASP A 21 -15.81 -0.33 -3.29
CA ASP A 21 -14.74 0.48 -2.69
C ASP A 21 -13.46 -0.38 -2.59
N PRO A 22 -12.33 0.05 -3.19
CA PRO A 22 -11.07 -0.68 -3.08
C PRO A 22 -10.42 -0.56 -1.69
N LEU A 23 -10.86 0.40 -0.85
CA LEU A 23 -10.25 0.72 0.43
C LEU A 23 -10.18 -0.48 1.40
N PRO A 24 -11.25 -1.27 1.63
CA PRO A 24 -11.19 -2.37 2.59
C PRO A 24 -10.13 -3.40 2.25
N LYS A 25 -10.02 -3.78 0.96
CA LYS A 25 -8.99 -4.72 0.49
C LYS A 25 -7.57 -4.18 0.70
N LYS A 26 -7.37 -2.87 0.48
CA LYS A 26 -6.06 -2.24 0.73
C LYS A 26 -5.73 -2.12 2.21
N LEU A 27 -6.72 -1.93 3.07
CA LEU A 27 -6.53 -1.99 4.52
C LEU A 27 -6.14 -3.40 4.97
N GLU A 28 -6.72 -4.45 4.39
CA GLU A 28 -6.32 -5.83 4.68
C GLU A 28 -4.85 -6.10 4.29
N GLU A 29 -4.42 -5.65 3.11
CA GLU A 29 -3.02 -5.75 2.67
C GLU A 29 -2.07 -5.03 3.63
N MET A 30 -2.41 -3.81 4.04
CA MET A 30 -1.65 -3.02 5.01
C MET A 30 -1.56 -3.72 6.36
N GLN A 31 -2.70 -4.15 6.91
CA GLN A 31 -2.77 -4.82 8.20
C GLN A 31 -1.91 -6.09 8.20
N LYS A 32 -1.98 -6.87 7.12
CA LYS A 32 -1.14 -8.06 6.95
C LYS A 32 0.36 -7.72 6.90
N PHE A 33 0.75 -6.65 6.21
CA PHE A 33 2.14 -6.21 6.11
C PHE A 33 2.72 -5.79 7.47
N PHE A 34 1.94 -5.06 8.27
CA PHE A 34 2.36 -4.60 9.61
C PHE A 34 2.13 -5.65 10.71
N GLY A 35 1.64 -6.85 10.37
CA GLY A 35 1.35 -7.91 11.34
C GLY A 35 0.18 -7.61 12.29
N LEU A 36 -0.73 -6.72 11.88
CA LEU A 36 -1.95 -6.39 12.61
C LEU A 36 -3.04 -7.45 12.38
N LYS A 37 -4.08 -7.41 13.22
CA LYS A 37 -5.29 -8.19 12.95
C LYS A 37 -5.94 -7.70 11.66
N VAL A 38 -6.13 -8.61 10.71
CA VAL A 38 -6.77 -8.30 9.43
C VAL A 38 -8.28 -8.14 9.66
N THR A 39 -8.75 -6.90 9.54
CA THR A 39 -10.17 -6.52 9.70
C THR A 39 -10.73 -5.88 8.44
N GLY A 40 -9.88 -5.34 7.56
CA GLY A 40 -10.30 -4.54 6.40
C GLY A 40 -10.97 -3.22 6.80
N THR A 41 -10.85 -2.84 8.07
CA THR A 41 -11.43 -1.62 8.63
C THR A 41 -10.36 -0.76 9.26
N LEU A 42 -10.63 0.54 9.33
CA LEU A 42 -9.73 1.51 9.94
C LEU A 42 -9.88 1.48 11.46
N ASP A 43 -9.34 0.44 12.10
CA ASP A 43 -9.36 0.30 13.55
C ASP A 43 -8.28 1.15 14.25
N ARG A 44 -8.39 1.24 15.59
CA ARG A 44 -7.50 2.08 16.41
C ARG A 44 -6.03 1.68 16.24
N GLU A 45 -5.71 0.38 16.22
CA GLU A 45 -4.34 -0.09 16.09
C GLU A 45 -3.75 0.25 14.72
N THR A 46 -4.55 0.06 13.67
CA THR A 46 -4.21 0.44 12.29
C THR A 46 -3.92 1.94 12.20
N LEU A 47 -4.76 2.79 12.80
CA LEU A 47 -4.56 4.24 12.84
C LEU A 47 -3.27 4.64 13.56
N GLU A 48 -2.99 4.03 14.71
CA GLU A 48 -1.76 4.34 15.46
C GLU A 48 -0.51 3.92 14.70
N VAL A 49 -0.55 2.84 13.90
CA VAL A 49 0.55 2.47 13.01
C VAL A 49 0.69 3.43 11.83
N MET A 50 -0.41 3.87 11.22
CA MET A 50 -0.40 4.81 10.08
C MET A 50 0.18 6.17 10.45
N LYS A 51 -0.06 6.67 11.66
CA LYS A 51 0.43 7.98 12.13
C LYS A 51 1.93 8.00 12.45
N LYS A 52 2.56 6.84 12.62
CA LYS A 52 3.99 6.78 12.93
C LYS A 52 4.82 7.27 11.73
N PRO A 53 5.85 8.10 11.96
CA PRO A 53 6.74 8.55 10.90
C PRO A 53 7.39 7.35 10.21
N ARG A 54 7.55 7.42 8.89
CA ARG A 54 8.00 6.29 8.05
C ARG A 54 8.75 6.79 6.81
N CYS A 55 9.43 5.86 6.14
CA CYS A 55 10.07 6.11 4.85
C CYS A 55 9.02 6.45 3.77
N GLY A 56 9.42 7.21 2.74
CA GLY A 56 8.56 7.53 1.59
C GLY A 56 8.53 6.44 0.50
N VAL A 57 9.33 5.38 0.64
CA VAL A 57 9.33 4.23 -0.28
C VAL A 57 8.08 3.38 -0.02
N PRO A 58 7.25 3.10 -1.04
CA PRO A 58 6.06 2.28 -0.88
C PRO A 58 6.37 0.86 -0.38
N ASP A 59 5.55 0.37 0.56
CA ASP A 59 5.70 -0.96 1.16
C ASP A 59 5.33 -2.10 0.19
N VAL A 60 4.38 -1.84 -0.71
CA VAL A 60 3.83 -2.81 -1.67
C VAL A 60 3.91 -2.23 -3.08
N GLY A 61 4.77 -2.81 -3.90
CA GLY A 61 4.95 -2.46 -5.30
C GLY A 61 6.13 -3.22 -5.89
N ALA A 62 6.15 -3.41 -7.20
CA ALA A 62 7.40 -3.76 -7.87
C ALA A 62 8.38 -2.60 -7.61
N TYR A 63 9.65 -2.90 -7.32
CA TYR A 63 10.72 -1.92 -7.44
C TYR A 63 10.82 -1.53 -8.93
N THR A 64 9.93 -0.64 -9.39
CA THR A 64 9.78 -0.30 -10.81
C THR A 64 10.98 0.49 -11.34
N THR A 65 11.87 0.95 -10.47
CA THR A 65 13.11 1.61 -10.85
C THR A 65 14.10 0.64 -11.50
N PHE A 66 14.16 -0.63 -11.07
CA PHE A 66 15.12 -1.61 -11.59
C PHE A 66 14.48 -3.00 -11.67
N GLY A 67 14.50 -3.62 -12.84
CA GLY A 67 13.98 -4.98 -13.02
C GLY A 67 14.82 -6.04 -12.29
N GLY A 68 14.20 -7.19 -11.98
CA GLY A 68 14.87 -8.34 -11.38
C GLY A 68 14.98 -8.27 -9.86
N SER A 69 16.11 -8.74 -9.33
CA SER A 69 16.44 -8.73 -7.90
C SER A 69 17.48 -7.64 -7.61
N PRO A 70 17.07 -6.37 -7.41
CA PRO A 70 17.99 -5.26 -7.20
C PRO A 70 18.78 -5.46 -5.90
N LYS A 71 20.00 -5.95 -6.05
CA LYS A 71 20.97 -6.16 -4.98
C LYS A 71 22.34 -5.79 -5.55
N TRP A 72 23.18 -5.17 -4.72
CA TRP A 72 24.57 -4.97 -5.12
C TRP A 72 25.27 -6.32 -5.28
N GLU A 73 25.83 -6.57 -6.46
CA GLU A 73 26.66 -7.75 -6.75
C GLU A 73 28.06 -7.65 -6.13
N THR A 74 28.45 -6.45 -5.67
CA THR A 74 29.74 -6.15 -5.05
C THR A 74 29.56 -5.51 -3.68
N ASN A 75 30.58 -5.65 -2.83
CA ASN A 75 30.63 -5.04 -1.50
C ASN A 75 31.41 -3.71 -1.47
N SER A 76 32.11 -3.36 -2.55
CA SER A 76 32.87 -2.11 -2.65
C SER A 76 31.98 -1.00 -3.22
N LEU A 77 31.21 -0.34 -2.36
CA LEU A 77 30.23 0.69 -2.73
C LEU A 77 30.82 2.11 -2.61
N THR A 78 30.33 3.03 -3.45
CA THR A 78 30.67 4.47 -3.44
C THR A 78 29.38 5.31 -3.48
N TYR A 79 29.42 6.56 -3.02
CA TYR A 79 28.25 7.44 -2.87
C TYR A 79 28.43 8.77 -3.60
#